data_AF-A0A0F2NEU4-F1
#
_entry.id   AF-A0A0F2NEU4-F1
#
_cell.length_a   1.000
_cell.length_b   1.000
_cell.length_c   1.000
_cell.angle_alpha   90.00
_cell.angle_beta   90.00
_cell.angle_gamma   90.00
#
_symmetry.space_group_name_H-M   'P 1'
#
loop_
_entity.id
_entity.type
_entity.pdbx_description
1 polymer ?
#
loop_
_entity_poly.entity_id
_entity_poly.type
_entity_poly.pdbx_seq_one_letter_code
_entity_poly.pdbx_strand_id
1 'polypeptide(L)'
;MQLNPGERSVLAYFPSSSSARKAAQELKEMGYDTVQVDRISRYGAANNDETDDPVGGGAGTVSGLTLFSSDVSPDGGAGEGILRASDPSASGYGDVNYGVAGGKAFLVTVATSEGNADEATGIMEKHGGRI
;
A
#
# COMPACT_ATOMS: atom_id res chain seq x y z
N MET A 1 10.04 5.88 8.54
CA MET A 1 9.60 6.33 9.88
C MET A 1 10.68 6.00 10.90
N GLN A 2 10.98 6.91 11.83
CA GLN A 2 11.90 6.65 12.94
C GLN A 2 11.13 6.87 14.24
N LEU A 3 11.10 5.86 15.12
CA LEU A 3 10.35 5.89 16.37
C LEU A 3 11.19 6.54 17.48
N ASN A 4 10.54 7.32 18.35
CA ASN A 4 11.17 7.78 19.57
C ASN A 4 11.25 6.64 20.61
N PRO A 5 12.17 6.71 21.58
CA PRO A 5 12.24 5.72 22.66
C PRO A 5 10.90 5.63 23.43
N GLY A 6 10.33 4.43 23.50
CA GLY A 6 9.03 4.17 24.16
C GLY A 6 7.81 4.25 23.23
N GLU A 7 7.98 4.60 21.97
CA GLU A 7 6.94 4.48 20.95
C GLU A 7 6.90 3.08 20.34
N ARG A 8 5.70 2.66 19.94
CA ARG A 8 5.42 1.46 19.15
C ARG A 8 4.83 1.87 17.80
N SER A 9 5.09 1.06 16.79
CA SER A 9 4.40 1.18 15.50
C SER A 9 3.31 0.12 15.38
N VAL A 10 2.13 0.54 14.93
CA VAL A 10 1.05 -0.36 14.53
C VAL A 10 0.92 -0.26 13.01
N LEU A 11 0.93 -1.42 12.36
CA LEU A 11 0.86 -1.56 10.91
C LEU A 11 -0.43 -2.31 10.59
N ALA A 12 -1.19 -1.85 9.60
CA ALA A 12 -2.34 -2.59 9.10
C ALA A 12 -2.42 -2.55 7.57
N TYR A 13 -2.74 -3.70 7.01
CA TYR A 13 -2.94 -3.92 5.59
C TYR A 13 -4.39 -3.65 5.19
N PHE A 14 -4.58 -2.92 4.09
CA PHE A 14 -5.89 -2.54 3.56
C PHE A 14 -6.01 -2.89 2.07
N PRO A 15 -7.21 -3.34 1.65
CA PRO A 15 -7.50 -3.64 0.26
C PRO A 15 -7.77 -2.43 -0.63
N SER A 16 -8.12 -1.30 -0.01
CA SER A 16 -8.55 -0.10 -0.73
C SER A 16 -7.87 1.15 -0.17
N SER A 17 -7.45 2.04 -1.07
CA SER A 17 -6.96 3.38 -0.73
C SER A 17 -8.00 4.18 0.03
N SER A 18 -9.29 4.00 -0.28
CA SER A 18 -10.37 4.72 0.40
C SER A 18 -10.47 4.31 1.87
N SER A 19 -10.36 3.01 2.17
CA SER A 19 -10.41 2.50 3.55
C SER A 19 -9.16 2.90 4.33
N ALA A 20 -7.98 2.75 3.73
CA ALA A 20 -6.72 3.17 4.33
C ALA A 20 -6.72 4.67 4.66
N ARG A 21 -7.18 5.52 3.74
CA ARG A 21 -7.29 6.98 3.96
C ARG A 21 -8.30 7.34 5.05
N LYS A 22 -9.45 6.66 5.11
CA LYS A 22 -10.44 6.87 6.19
C LYS A 22 -9.88 6.49 7.56
N ALA A 23 -9.20 5.35 7.66
CA ALA A 23 -8.52 4.94 8.89
C ALA A 23 -7.45 5.96 9.30
N ALA A 24 -6.60 6.37 8.36
CA ALA A 24 -5.57 7.36 8.61
C ALA A 24 -6.14 8.73 9.02
N GLN A 25 -7.27 9.14 8.45
CA GLN A 25 -7.96 10.37 8.83
C GLN A 25 -8.52 10.29 10.26
N GLU A 26 -9.21 9.20 10.61
CA GLU A 26 -9.74 9.02 11.97
C GLU A 26 -8.61 8.98 13.01
N LEU A 27 -7.48 8.33 12.71
CA LEU A 27 -6.29 8.35 13.57
C LEU A 27 -5.75 9.78 13.75
N LYS A 28 -5.67 10.58 12.69
CA LYS A 28 -5.23 11.99 12.81
C LYS A 28 -6.19 12.82 13.64
N GLU A 29 -7.50 12.63 13.48
CA GLU A 29 -8.54 13.33 14.25
C GLU A 29 -8.51 12.97 15.74
N MET A 30 -8.09 11.75 16.08
CA MET A 30 -7.87 11.28 17.46
C MET A 30 -6.55 11.74 18.08
N GLY A 31 -5.72 12.49 17.34
CA GLY A 31 -4.47 13.07 17.86
C GLY A 31 -3.23 12.21 17.65
N TYR A 32 -3.25 11.23 16.75
CA TYR A 32 -2.04 10.53 16.34
C TYR A 32 -1.26 11.39 15.33
N ASP A 33 -0.11 11.93 15.74
CA ASP A 33 0.68 12.85 14.92
C ASP A 33 1.39 12.18 13.74
N THR A 34 1.80 10.92 13.93
CA THR A 34 2.64 10.20 12.97
C THR A 34 1.85 9.07 12.32
N VAL A 35 1.10 9.40 11.26
CA VAL A 35 0.32 8.45 10.46
C VAL A 35 0.75 8.52 8.99
N GLN A 36 1.16 7.38 8.43
CA GLN A 36 1.54 7.23 7.03
C GLN A 36 0.65 6.21 6.33
N VAL A 37 0.38 6.45 5.05
CA VAL A 37 -0.31 5.51 4.16
C VAL A 37 0.62 5.25 2.99
N ASP A 38 1.08 4.01 2.88
CA ASP A 38 2.03 3.57 1.88
C ASP A 38 1.36 2.58 0.92
N ARG A 39 1.81 2.55 -0.34
CA ARG A 39 1.54 1.42 -1.23
C ARG A 39 2.61 0.37 -1.05
N ILE A 40 2.20 -0.90 -1.14
CA ILE A 40 3.11 -2.04 -1.07
C ILE A 40 2.90 -2.94 -2.28
N SER A 41 4.02 -3.38 -2.86
CA SER A 41 4.01 -4.31 -3.97
C SER A 41 5.30 -5.13 -3.98
N ARG A 42 5.21 -6.38 -4.43
CA ARG A 42 6.36 -7.30 -4.52
C ARG A 42 7.39 -6.86 -5.56
N TYR A 43 6.99 -6.03 -6.51
CA TYR A 43 7.84 -5.53 -7.60
C TYR A 43 8.40 -4.13 -7.30
N GLY A 44 8.42 -3.76 -6.01
CA GLY A 44 8.60 -2.38 -5.56
C GLY A 44 7.30 -1.59 -5.71
N ALA A 45 7.12 -0.56 -4.90
CA ALA A 45 5.99 0.37 -5.01
C ALA A 45 6.54 1.78 -5.20
N ALA A 46 5.98 2.51 -6.16
CA ALA A 46 6.20 3.94 -6.31
C ALA A 46 4.95 4.67 -5.83
N ASN A 47 5.14 5.73 -5.04
CA ASN A 47 4.05 6.63 -4.63
C ASN A 47 3.84 7.77 -5.65
N ASN A 48 4.37 7.65 -6.88
CA ASN A 48 4.22 8.68 -7.89
C ASN A 48 2.88 8.51 -8.63
N ASP A 49 1.90 9.33 -8.28
CA ASP A 49 0.57 9.34 -8.91
C ASP A 49 0.63 9.74 -10.40
N GLU A 50 1.70 10.40 -10.86
CA GLU A 50 1.83 10.85 -12.25
C GLU A 50 2.21 9.73 -13.24
N THR A 51 2.87 8.65 -12.78
CA THR A 51 3.36 7.61 -13.71
C THR A 51 2.36 6.47 -13.94
N ASP A 52 1.57 6.08 -12.94
CA ASP A 52 0.53 5.03 -13.10
C ASP A 52 -0.84 5.62 -13.50
N ASP A 53 -0.83 6.59 -14.43
CA ASP A 53 -2.05 7.20 -14.96
C ASP A 53 -2.54 6.46 -16.23
N PRO A 54 -3.57 5.60 -16.14
CA PRO A 54 -4.13 4.94 -17.32
C PRO A 54 -4.87 5.91 -18.25
N VAL A 55 -5.31 7.07 -17.75
CA VAL A 55 -6.06 8.06 -18.54
C VAL A 55 -5.10 8.94 -19.34
N GLY A 56 -4.01 9.38 -18.72
CA GLY A 56 -2.93 10.15 -19.34
C GLY A 56 -1.94 9.33 -20.17
N GLY A 57 -2.05 7.99 -20.18
CA GLY A 57 -1.18 7.09 -20.94
C GLY A 57 0.18 6.81 -20.28
N GLY A 58 0.32 7.11 -18.99
CA GLY A 58 1.53 6.84 -18.21
C GLY A 58 1.71 5.37 -17.84
N ALA A 59 0.63 4.58 -17.81
CA ALA A 59 0.66 3.19 -17.37
C ALA A 59 1.51 2.28 -18.29
N GLY A 60 2.77 2.06 -17.91
CA GLY A 60 3.73 1.27 -18.70
C GLY A 60 3.51 -0.25 -18.67
N THR A 61 2.78 -0.76 -17.68
CA THR A 61 2.49 -2.20 -17.52
C THR A 61 1.14 -2.44 -16.85
N VAL A 62 0.50 -3.58 -17.12
CA VAL A 62 -0.73 -3.98 -16.40
C VAL A 62 -0.47 -4.27 -14.91
N SER A 63 0.77 -4.62 -14.53
CA SER A 63 1.13 -4.83 -13.12
C SER A 63 1.15 -3.52 -12.32
N GLY A 64 1.45 -2.37 -12.93
CA GLY A 64 1.31 -1.06 -12.28
C GLY A 64 -0.14 -0.80 -11.87
N LEU A 65 -1.07 -1.02 -12.80
CA LEU A 65 -2.50 -0.78 -12.59
C LEU A 65 -3.16 -1.77 -11.61
N THR A 66 -2.73 -3.03 -11.60
CA THR A 66 -3.42 -4.09 -10.86
C THR A 66 -2.71 -4.47 -9.55
N LEU A 67 -1.39 -4.28 -9.50
CA LEU A 67 -0.54 -4.67 -8.37
C LEU A 67 0.22 -3.48 -7.77
N PHE A 68 -0.01 -2.26 -8.26
CA PHE A 68 0.67 -1.04 -7.80
C PHE A 68 2.20 -1.18 -7.81
N SER A 69 2.73 -1.92 -8.80
CA SER A 69 4.17 -2.07 -8.97
C SER A 69 4.81 -0.75 -9.36
N SER A 70 6.06 -0.52 -8.98
CA SER A 70 6.86 0.57 -9.53
C SER A 70 6.90 0.49 -11.06
N ASP A 71 7.15 1.64 -11.68
CA ASP A 71 7.45 1.69 -13.10
C ASP A 71 8.62 0.79 -13.47
N VAL A 72 8.57 0.35 -14.72
CA VAL A 72 9.74 -0.18 -15.41
C VAL A 72 10.46 1.02 -15.97
N SER A 73 11.73 1.23 -15.58
CA SER A 73 12.50 2.37 -16.09
C SER A 73 12.43 2.39 -17.62
N PRO A 74 12.25 3.57 -18.25
CA PRO A 74 12.36 3.70 -19.71
C PRO A 74 13.66 3.09 -20.25
N ASP A 75 14.71 3.14 -19.43
CA ASP A 75 16.06 2.63 -19.69
C ASP A 75 16.23 1.13 -19.36
N GLY A 76 15.31 0.53 -18.60
CA GLY A 76 15.33 -0.88 -18.17
C GLY A 76 14.89 -1.87 -19.25
N GLY A 77 14.34 -1.35 -20.36
CA GLY A 77 13.94 -2.11 -21.53
C GLY A 77 12.56 -2.75 -21.41
N ALA A 78 11.85 -2.83 -22.54
CA ALA A 78 10.48 -3.36 -22.63
C ALA A 78 10.30 -4.79 -22.07
N GLY A 79 11.39 -5.57 -21.98
CA GLY A 79 11.37 -6.94 -21.50
C GLY A 79 10.91 -7.08 -20.04
N GLU A 80 11.33 -6.18 -19.14
CA GLU A 80 10.92 -6.26 -17.74
C GLU A 80 9.42 -6.02 -17.58
N GLY A 81 8.85 -5.07 -18.34
CA GLY A 81 7.41 -4.82 -18.32
C GLY A 81 6.60 -6.00 -18.84
N ILE A 82 7.07 -6.67 -19.90
CA ILE A 82 6.43 -7.89 -20.42
C ILE A 82 6.47 -9.02 -19.38
N LEU A 83 7.60 -9.20 -18.69
CA LEU A 83 7.73 -10.24 -17.66
C LEU A 83 6.82 -9.98 -16.45
N ARG A 84 6.76 -8.73 -15.97
CA ARG A 84 5.84 -8.33 -14.88
C ARG A 84 4.37 -8.49 -15.29
N ALA A 85 4.03 -8.11 -16.52
CA ALA A 85 2.69 -8.28 -17.09
C ALA A 85 2.27 -9.75 -17.26
N SER A 86 3.25 -10.65 -17.42
CA SER A 86 3.00 -12.08 -17.58
C SER A 86 2.78 -12.81 -16.24
N ASP A 87 2.96 -12.15 -15.09
CA ASP A 87 2.68 -12.76 -13.80
C ASP A 87 1.16 -13.00 -13.64
N PRO A 88 0.71 -14.21 -13.24
CA PRO A 88 -0.71 -14.51 -13.08
C PRO A 88 -1.47 -13.51 -12.18
N SER A 89 -0.80 -12.95 -11.18
CA SER A 89 -1.39 -11.97 -10.28
C SER A 89 -1.75 -10.65 -10.95
N ALA A 90 -1.08 -10.27 -12.05
CA ALA A 90 -1.36 -9.05 -12.80
C ALA A 90 -2.70 -9.08 -13.55
N SER A 91 -3.32 -10.27 -13.67
CA SER A 91 -4.64 -10.43 -14.29
C SER A 91 -5.81 -10.07 -13.37
N GLY A 92 -5.58 -10.01 -12.05
CA GLY A 92 -6.65 -9.90 -11.04
C GLY A 92 -7.51 -11.16 -10.86
N TYR A 93 -7.31 -12.22 -11.67
CA TYR A 93 -8.00 -13.52 -11.57
C TYR A 93 -7.17 -14.60 -10.87
N GLY A 94 -5.88 -14.37 -10.67
CA GLY A 94 -4.99 -15.30 -9.97
C GLY A 94 -5.33 -15.45 -8.48
N ASP A 95 -4.72 -16.45 -7.83
CA ASP A 95 -4.85 -16.63 -6.38
C ASP A 95 -4.36 -15.37 -5.64
N VAL A 96 -5.24 -14.79 -4.83
CA VAL A 96 -4.97 -13.60 -4.03
C VAL A 96 -3.83 -13.82 -3.03
N ASN A 97 -3.44 -15.05 -2.72
CA ASN A 97 -2.32 -15.36 -1.81
C ASN A 97 -1.04 -15.82 -2.54
N TYR A 98 -0.92 -15.61 -3.86
CA TYR A 98 0.23 -16.04 -4.68
C TYR A 98 1.52 -15.21 -4.48
N GLY A 99 1.76 -14.67 -3.27
CA GLY A 99 2.96 -13.88 -2.97
C GLY A 99 2.95 -12.46 -3.54
N VAL A 100 1.79 -11.96 -3.95
CA VAL A 100 1.51 -10.52 -4.13
C VAL A 100 0.81 -9.96 -2.90
N ALA A 101 0.76 -8.63 -2.78
CA ALA A 101 -0.01 -7.96 -1.74
C ALA A 101 -1.51 -8.35 -1.75
N GLY A 102 -1.99 -9.09 -2.74
CA GLY A 102 -3.13 -9.98 -2.57
C GLY A 102 -4.43 -9.25 -2.28
N GLY A 103 -4.68 -8.19 -3.05
CA GLY A 103 -5.77 -7.28 -2.78
C GLY A 103 -5.61 -6.54 -1.46
N LYS A 104 -4.39 -6.33 -0.94
CA LYS A 104 -4.05 -5.50 0.23
C LYS A 104 -2.85 -4.60 -0.05
N ALA A 105 -2.96 -3.80 -1.09
CA ALA A 105 -1.86 -2.98 -1.59
C ALA A 105 -1.57 -1.73 -0.76
N PHE A 106 -2.33 -1.48 0.31
CA PHE A 106 -2.17 -0.28 1.14
C PHE A 106 -1.76 -0.68 2.55
N LEU A 107 -0.76 0.01 3.08
CA LEU A 107 -0.26 -0.16 4.43
C LEU A 107 -0.46 1.14 5.19
N VAL A 108 -1.20 1.11 6.29
CA VAL A 108 -1.27 2.23 7.22
C VAL A 108 -0.29 1.95 8.35
N THR A 109 0.60 2.89 8.61
CA THR A 109 1.56 2.83 9.71
C THR A 109 1.30 4.01 10.64
N VAL A 110 1.08 3.74 11.92
CA VAL A 110 1.00 4.76 12.97
C VAL A 110 2.06 4.53 14.03
N ALA A 111 2.75 5.59 14.45
CA ALA A 111 3.56 5.57 15.66
C ALA A 111 2.73 6.07 16.85
N THR A 112 2.80 5.36 17.97
CA THR A 112 2.03 5.69 19.17
C THR A 112 2.73 5.25 20.45
N SER A 113 2.30 5.75 21.60
CA SER A 113 2.76 5.29 22.91
C SER A 113 2.18 3.91 23.24
N GLU A 114 2.85 3.17 24.11
CA GLU A 114 2.49 1.80 24.49
C GLU A 114 1.02 1.64 24.97
N GLY A 115 0.45 2.65 25.62
CA GLY A 115 -0.94 2.62 26.11
C GLY A 115 -2.02 2.85 25.04
N ASN A 116 -1.66 3.40 23.88
CA ASN A 116 -2.60 3.81 22.83
C ASN A 116 -2.57 2.90 21.59
N ALA A 117 -1.79 1.81 21.64
CA ALA A 117 -1.64 0.86 20.54
C ALA A 117 -2.93 0.03 20.29
N ASP A 118 -3.63 -0.36 21.35
CA ASP A 118 -4.88 -1.14 21.25
C ASP A 118 -6.01 -0.29 20.64
N GLU A 119 -6.08 0.99 21.01
CA GLU A 119 -7.04 1.93 20.43
C GLU A 119 -6.77 2.16 18.94
N ALA A 120 -5.50 2.37 18.56
CA ALA A 120 -5.11 2.49 17.17
C ALA A 120 -5.47 1.24 16.36
N THR A 121 -5.27 0.07 16.94
CA THR A 121 -5.63 -1.22 16.36
C THR A 121 -7.13 -1.30 16.10
N GLY A 122 -7.95 -0.97 17.09
CA GLY A 122 -9.41 -0.98 16.97
C GLY A 122 -9.92 -0.03 15.87
N ILE A 123 -9.33 1.15 15.73
CA ILE A 123 -9.67 2.10 14.65
C ILE A 123 -9.32 1.51 13.29
N MET A 124 -8.13 0.92 13.12
CA MET A 124 -7.74 0.32 11.85
C MET A 124 -8.62 -0.86 11.46
N GLU A 125 -8.94 -1.76 12.40
CA GLU A 125 -9.81 -2.91 12.16
C GLU A 125 -11.25 -2.48 11.83
N LYS A 126 -11.77 -1.44 12.48
CA LYS A 126 -13.09 -0.84 12.18
C LYS A 126 -13.22 -0.41 10.72
N HIS A 127 -12.13 0.04 10.10
CA HIS A 127 -12.09 0.40 8.67
C HIS A 127 -11.71 -0.76 7.73
N GLY A 128 -11.64 -1.99 8.26
CA GLY A 128 -11.32 -3.20 7.50
C GLY A 128 -9.81 -3.45 7.32
N GLY A 129 -8.98 -2.81 8.14
CA GLY A 129 -7.56 -3.08 8.21
C GLY A 129 -7.29 -4.43 8.87
N ARG A 130 -6.23 -5.10 8.45
CA ARG A 130 -5.71 -6.30 9.11
C ARG A 130 -4.30 -6.03 9.61
N ILE A 131 -4.12 -6.10 10.92
CA ILE A 131 -2.84 -5.95 11.61
C ILE A 131 -1.90 -7.10 11.26
#